data_AF-A0A517Q9Q3-F1
#
_entry.id   AF-A0A517Q9Q3-F1
#
_cell.length_a   1.000
_cell.length_b   1.000
_cell.length_c   1.000
_cell.angle_alpha   90.00
_cell.angle_beta   90.00
_cell.angle_gamma   90.00
#
_symmetry.space_group_name_H-M   'P 1'
#
loop_
_entity.id
_entity.type
_entity.pdbx_description
1 polymer ?
#
loop_
_entity_poly.entity_id
_entity_poly.type
_entity_poly.pdbx_seq_one_letter_code
_entity_poly.pdbx_strand_id
1 'polypeptide(L)'
;MEFYEEHMEQLHLREWLRLYSPRIVLGFLIWFLFKIRLARMDASISPVKGDIRERLIELHQVPEQAQPEVVAILQQLAEQGFVDPLIESQLHGRNRDHLKMIGVNVLSRHKSGRYVALVTKMFEGEPTSRQGETVYTFIDKEKTIMTSNMGPGFADSPENELTSYPESTFEKLLEHHLQTLARRGDSFISIHHQDEMLTCIQGLYDRFVARMVQRGYFVKVEPEEGLELPPIIDYENQATVEDRRLSLSVRLIFIFFFFAVISFLILKKAIWGP
;
A
#
# COMPACT_ATOMS: atom_id res chain seq x y z
N MET A 1 7.66 10.49 14.58
CA MET A 1 7.47 9.21 13.85
C MET A 1 7.31 8.03 14.81
N GLU A 2 6.26 7.23 14.63
CA GLU A 2 6.08 5.93 15.29
C GLU A 2 6.46 4.78 14.35
N PHE A 3 6.83 3.64 14.91
CA PHE A 3 7.23 2.46 14.15
C PHE A 3 6.35 1.28 14.53
N TYR A 4 5.94 0.51 13.51
CA TYR A 4 5.14 -0.68 13.70
C TYR A 4 5.78 -1.85 12.96
N GLU A 5 5.86 -3.00 13.62
CA GLU A 5 6.09 -4.27 12.95
C GLU A 5 4.81 -4.71 12.23
N GLU A 6 4.97 -5.09 10.97
CA GLU A 6 3.89 -5.61 10.12
C GLU A 6 3.86 -7.13 10.19
N HIS A 7 2.79 -7.65 10.79
CA HIS A 7 2.54 -9.07 10.95
C HIS A 7 1.62 -9.59 9.84
N MET A 8 2.21 -9.83 8.67
CA MET A 8 1.50 -10.30 7.47
C MET A 8 0.75 -11.63 7.68
N GLU A 9 1.19 -12.44 8.65
CA GLU A 9 0.50 -13.65 9.08
C GLU A 9 -0.89 -13.40 9.69
N GLN A 10 -1.20 -12.17 10.13
CA GLN A 10 -2.51 -11.79 10.68
C GLN A 10 -3.57 -11.56 9.60
N LEU A 11 -3.17 -11.51 8.33
CA LEU A 11 -4.08 -11.33 7.21
C LEU A 11 -5.04 -12.52 7.07
N HIS A 12 -6.29 -12.22 6.74
CA HIS A 12 -7.24 -13.24 6.32
C HIS A 12 -6.90 -13.72 4.91
N LEU A 13 -7.35 -14.93 4.56
CA LEU A 13 -7.01 -15.56 3.28
C LEU A 13 -7.35 -14.66 2.07
N ARG A 14 -8.51 -13.99 2.09
CA ARG A 14 -8.92 -13.11 0.98
C ARG A 14 -7.94 -11.95 0.76
N GLU A 15 -7.48 -11.31 1.83
CA GLU A 15 -6.51 -10.21 1.76
C GLU A 15 -5.15 -10.72 1.30
N TRP A 16 -4.72 -11.84 1.87
CA TRP A 16 -3.47 -12.49 1.51
C TRP A 16 -3.41 -12.83 0.02
N LEU A 17 -4.44 -13.47 -0.52
CA LEU A 17 -4.48 -13.88 -1.92
C LEU A 17 -4.45 -12.70 -2.90
N ARG A 18 -4.88 -11.50 -2.49
CA ARG A 18 -4.79 -10.28 -3.31
C ARG A 18 -3.34 -9.86 -3.53
N LEU A 19 -2.49 -9.95 -2.52
CA LEU A 19 -1.06 -9.62 -2.62
C LEU A 19 -0.32 -10.53 -3.61
N TYR A 20 -0.80 -11.77 -3.74
CA TYR A 20 -0.17 -12.78 -4.59
C TYR A 20 -0.83 -12.89 -5.97
N SER A 21 -1.76 -12.03 -6.35
CA SER A 21 -2.35 -12.06 -7.69
C SER A 21 -1.30 -11.76 -8.79
N PRO A 22 -1.20 -12.54 -9.87
CA PRO A 22 -2.09 -13.64 -10.30
C PRO A 22 -1.70 -15.03 -9.75
N ARG A 23 -0.59 -15.15 -9.00
CA ARG A 23 -0.05 -16.38 -8.40
C ARG A 23 -0.85 -16.84 -7.16
N ILE A 24 -2.17 -16.92 -7.28
CA ILE A 24 -3.11 -17.21 -6.16
C ILE A 24 -2.80 -18.57 -5.49
N VAL A 25 -2.45 -19.60 -6.27
CA VAL A 25 -2.10 -20.93 -5.72
C VAL A 25 -0.88 -20.86 -4.81
N LEU A 26 0.15 -20.13 -5.24
CA LEU A 26 1.35 -19.92 -4.42
C LEU A 26 1.01 -19.14 -3.15
N GLY A 27 0.19 -18.10 -3.28
CA GLY A 27 -0.32 -17.35 -2.14
C GLY A 27 -1.04 -18.24 -1.14
N PHE A 28 -1.96 -19.10 -1.58
CA PHE A 28 -2.69 -20.02 -0.71
C PHE A 28 -1.75 -20.96 0.06
N LEU A 29 -0.76 -21.55 -0.63
CA LEU A 29 0.20 -22.46 0.00
C LEU A 29 1.00 -21.74 1.10
N ILE A 30 1.51 -20.55 0.81
CA ILE A 30 2.28 -19.78 1.78
C ILE A 30 1.40 -19.40 2.99
N TRP A 31 0.18 -18.91 2.75
CA TRP A 31 -0.77 -18.59 3.82
C TRP A 31 -1.06 -19.79 4.70
N PHE A 32 -1.33 -20.95 4.08
CA PHE A 32 -1.61 -22.18 4.80
C PHE A 32 -0.43 -22.57 5.70
N LEU A 33 0.80 -22.52 5.17
CA LEU A 33 2.03 -22.80 5.93
C LEU A 33 2.20 -21.87 7.13
N PHE A 34 1.86 -20.58 7.02
CA PHE A 34 1.85 -19.65 8.15
C PHE A 34 0.81 -20.01 9.21
N LYS A 35 -0.42 -20.35 8.79
CA LYS A 35 -1.49 -20.70 9.73
C LYS A 35 -1.23 -21.99 10.50
N ILE A 36 -0.54 -22.95 9.89
CA ILE A 36 -0.08 -24.18 10.58
C ILE A 36 1.32 -24.04 11.23
N ARG A 37 1.89 -22.83 11.25
CA ARG A 37 3.19 -22.48 11.88
C ARG A 37 4.40 -23.25 11.34
N LEU A 38 4.34 -23.76 10.11
CA LEU A 38 5.47 -24.39 9.41
C LEU A 38 6.37 -23.39 8.68
N ALA A 39 5.91 -22.14 8.54
CA ALA A 39 6.70 -21.02 8.06
C ALA A 39 6.55 -19.84 9.03
N ARG A 40 7.55 -18.96 9.07
CA ARG A 40 7.49 -17.63 9.70
C ARG A 40 8.03 -16.62 8.71
N MET A 41 7.42 -15.44 8.69
CA MET A 41 7.92 -14.29 7.97
C MET A 41 8.54 -13.37 9.00
N ASP A 42 9.73 -12.85 8.70
CA ASP A 42 10.28 -11.78 9.51
C ASP A 42 9.37 -10.56 9.32
N ALA A 43 9.02 -9.88 10.41
CA ALA A 43 8.19 -8.69 10.34
C ALA A 43 8.97 -7.57 9.62
N SER A 44 8.32 -6.91 8.67
CA SER A 44 8.81 -5.63 8.15
C SER A 44 8.50 -4.52 9.15
N ILE A 45 9.32 -3.48 9.21
CA ILE A 45 9.00 -2.28 9.98
C ILE A 45 8.39 -1.25 9.04
N SER A 46 7.15 -0.88 9.33
CA SER A 46 6.46 0.23 8.69
C SER A 46 6.67 1.49 9.52
N PRO A 47 7.30 2.54 8.98
CA PRO A 47 7.27 3.85 9.61
C PRO A 47 5.87 4.44 9.42
N VAL A 48 5.06 4.36 10.47
CA VAL A 48 3.81 5.13 10.54
C VAL A 48 4.18 6.45 11.22
N LYS A 49 4.57 7.47 10.43
CA LYS A 49 4.76 8.82 11.00
C LYS A 49 3.48 9.25 11.72
N GLY A 50 3.65 10.03 12.79
CA GLY A 50 2.54 10.69 13.48
C GLY A 50 1.89 11.71 12.55
N ASP A 51 2.10 13.01 12.76
CA ASP A 51 1.56 14.02 11.86
C ASP A 51 2.06 13.82 10.41
N ILE A 52 1.12 13.75 9.47
CA ILE A 52 1.31 13.67 8.01
C ILE A 52 2.27 14.73 7.50
N ARG A 53 2.32 15.89 8.14
CA ARG A 53 3.26 16.98 7.83
C ARG A 53 4.71 16.56 7.91
N GLU A 54 5.05 15.63 8.80
CA GLU A 54 6.43 15.13 8.91
C GLU A 54 6.86 14.36 7.64
N ARG A 55 5.93 13.87 6.82
CA ARG A 55 6.21 13.13 5.56
C ARG A 55 6.35 14.04 4.34
N LEU A 56 5.99 15.31 4.47
CA LEU A 56 6.03 16.25 3.37
C LEU A 56 7.48 16.51 2.96
N ILE A 57 7.71 16.42 1.65
CA ILE A 57 8.98 16.72 1.02
C ILE A 57 8.74 17.68 -0.14
N GLU A 58 9.80 18.38 -0.53
CA GLU A 58 9.81 19.17 -1.75
C GLU A 58 10.24 18.33 -2.95
N LEU A 59 9.88 18.78 -4.16
CA LEU A 59 10.22 18.09 -5.41
C LEU A 59 11.74 17.84 -5.54
N HIS A 60 12.57 18.78 -5.10
CA HIS A 60 14.03 18.65 -5.18
C HIS A 60 14.60 17.53 -4.29
N GLN A 61 13.82 17.05 -3.31
CA GLN A 61 14.19 15.94 -2.43
C GLN A 61 13.75 14.58 -3.00
N VAL A 62 12.97 14.56 -4.10
CA VAL A 62 12.66 13.35 -4.86
C VAL A 62 13.89 12.99 -5.70
N PRO A 63 14.27 11.70 -5.80
CA PRO A 63 15.36 11.26 -6.67
C PRO A 63 15.21 11.81 -8.09
N GLU A 64 16.29 12.38 -8.66
CA GLU A 64 16.25 13.10 -9.94
C GLU A 64 15.62 12.28 -11.07
N GLN A 65 15.86 10.97 -11.07
CA GLN A 65 15.33 10.03 -12.06
C GLN A 65 13.80 9.93 -12.04
N ALA A 66 13.18 10.12 -10.87
CA ALA A 66 11.73 10.04 -10.67
C ALA A 66 11.02 11.41 -10.74
N GLN A 67 11.76 12.53 -10.67
CA GLN A 67 11.19 13.88 -10.70
C GLN A 67 10.32 14.14 -11.95
N PRO A 68 10.70 13.74 -13.18
CA PRO A 68 9.86 13.95 -14.37
C PRO A 68 8.48 13.32 -14.26
N GLU A 69 8.39 12.14 -13.63
CA GLU A 69 7.13 11.44 -13.43
C GLU A 69 6.25 12.14 -12.38
N VAL A 70 6.86 12.63 -11.30
CA VAL A 70 6.15 13.43 -10.29
C VAL A 70 5.63 14.73 -10.90
N VAL A 71 6.41 15.39 -11.75
CA VAL A 71 5.99 16.59 -12.49
C VAL A 71 4.81 16.27 -13.42
N ALA A 72 4.84 15.14 -14.13
CA ALA A 72 3.73 14.72 -14.97
C ALA A 72 2.44 14.49 -14.16
N ILE A 73 2.54 13.88 -12.97
CA ILE A 73 1.41 13.71 -12.05
C ILE A 73 0.86 15.08 -11.61
N LEU A 74 1.73 16.01 -11.22
CA LEU A 74 1.33 17.36 -10.81
C LEU A 74 0.59 18.10 -11.94
N GLN A 75 1.07 17.98 -13.18
CA GLN A 75 0.43 18.57 -14.36
C GLN A 75 -0.93 17.94 -14.62
N GLN A 76 -1.03 16.61 -14.63
CA GLN A 76 -2.29 15.88 -14.82
C GLN A 76 -3.35 16.30 -13.80
N LEU A 77 -2.98 16.39 -12.51
CA LEU A 77 -3.89 16.84 -11.45
C LEU A 77 -4.33 18.30 -11.67
N ALA A 78 -3.40 19.20 -12.03
CA ALA A 78 -3.71 20.60 -12.30
C ALA A 78 -4.69 20.76 -13.47
N GLU A 79 -4.52 20.00 -14.55
CA GLU A 79 -5.44 19.98 -15.71
C GLU A 79 -6.87 19.58 -15.32
N GLN A 80 -7.00 18.70 -14.33
CA GLN A 80 -8.29 18.26 -13.77
C GLN A 80 -8.83 19.18 -12.66
N GLY A 81 -8.21 20.35 -12.43
CA GLY A 81 -8.68 21.35 -11.47
C GLY A 81 -8.29 21.10 -10.02
N PHE A 82 -7.31 20.24 -9.77
CA PHE A 82 -6.69 20.07 -8.47
C PHE A 82 -5.64 21.14 -8.20
N VAL A 83 -5.54 21.56 -6.93
CA VAL A 83 -4.77 22.70 -6.44
C VAL A 83 -4.10 22.36 -5.11
N ASP A 84 -3.14 23.18 -4.71
CA ASP A 84 -2.33 23.01 -3.49
C ASP A 84 -1.71 21.60 -3.38
N PRO A 85 -0.90 21.17 -4.36
CA PRO A 85 -0.31 19.85 -4.34
C PRO A 85 0.73 19.70 -3.23
N LEU A 86 0.80 18.50 -2.66
CA LEU A 86 1.76 18.09 -1.66
C LEU A 86 2.40 16.77 -2.04
N ILE A 87 3.71 16.66 -1.77
CA ILE A 87 4.48 15.44 -2.03
C ILE A 87 4.84 14.82 -0.68
N GLU A 88 4.52 13.55 -0.50
CA GLU A 88 4.91 12.78 0.68
C GLU A 88 5.93 11.70 0.30
N SER A 89 6.94 11.52 1.13
CA SER A 89 7.86 10.37 1.00
C SER A 89 7.17 9.07 1.40
N GLN A 90 7.21 8.05 0.55
CA GLN A 90 6.91 6.66 0.93
C GLN A 90 8.21 5.98 1.37
N LEU A 91 8.28 5.58 2.63
CA LEU A 91 9.46 4.97 3.24
C LEU A 91 9.21 3.50 3.57
N HIS A 92 10.20 2.64 3.35
CA HIS A 92 10.16 1.24 3.74
C HIS A 92 11.53 0.76 4.15
N GLY A 93 11.60 -0.13 5.14
CA GLY A 93 12.84 -0.69 5.62
C GLY A 93 12.62 -1.86 6.56
N ARG A 94 13.69 -2.59 6.86
CA ARG A 94 13.65 -3.68 7.85
C ARG A 94 13.84 -3.17 9.29
N ASN A 95 14.39 -1.97 9.46
CA ASN A 95 14.52 -1.26 10.73
C ASN A 95 14.67 0.25 10.50
N ARG A 96 14.72 1.03 11.58
CA ARG A 96 14.83 2.50 11.56
C ARG A 96 16.03 3.00 10.75
N ASP A 97 17.18 2.35 10.92
CA ASP A 97 18.44 2.78 10.30
C ASP A 97 18.53 2.41 8.81
N HIS A 98 17.61 1.58 8.32
CA HIS A 98 17.54 1.11 6.94
C HIS A 98 16.24 1.52 6.24
N LEU A 99 15.60 2.61 6.67
CA LEU A 99 14.47 3.18 5.92
C LEU A 99 14.98 3.80 4.62
N LYS A 100 14.50 3.27 3.50
CA LYS A 100 14.72 3.84 2.17
C LYS A 100 13.44 4.45 1.63
N MET A 101 13.57 5.51 0.85
CA MET A 101 12.45 6.03 0.07
C MET A 101 12.20 5.08 -1.10
N ILE A 102 11.01 4.51 -1.14
CA ILE A 102 10.57 3.54 -2.16
C ILE A 102 9.59 4.13 -3.17
N GLY A 103 9.17 5.37 -2.94
CA GLY A 103 8.23 6.08 -3.79
C GLY A 103 7.78 7.39 -3.17
N VAL A 104 6.77 7.98 -3.78
CA VAL A 104 6.11 9.19 -3.30
C VAL A 104 4.59 9.08 -3.40
N ASN A 105 3.90 9.87 -2.58
CA ASN A 105 2.50 10.20 -2.76
C ASN A 105 2.39 11.65 -3.22
N VAL A 106 1.53 11.91 -4.18
CA VAL A 106 1.07 13.27 -4.51
C VAL A 106 -0.36 13.42 -4.02
N LEU A 107 -0.56 14.31 -3.06
CA LEU A 107 -1.87 14.69 -2.53
C LEU A 107 -2.27 16.05 -3.10
N SER A 108 -3.52 16.21 -3.53
CA SER A 108 -4.01 17.51 -3.96
C SER A 108 -5.52 17.62 -3.77
N ARG A 109 -6.01 18.80 -3.36
CA ARG A 109 -7.44 19.05 -3.22
C ARG A 109 -7.99 19.59 -4.53
N HIS A 110 -9.25 19.28 -4.85
CA HIS A 110 -9.89 19.92 -5.99
C HIS A 110 -10.36 21.33 -5.63
N LYS A 111 -10.32 22.28 -6.59
CA LYS A 111 -10.76 23.68 -6.39
C LYS A 111 -12.21 23.84 -5.89
N SER A 112 -13.06 22.84 -6.11
CA SER A 112 -14.44 22.81 -5.59
C SER A 112 -14.52 22.54 -4.09
N GLY A 113 -13.42 22.07 -3.47
CA GLY A 113 -13.34 21.63 -2.09
C GLY A 113 -14.05 20.31 -1.79
N ARG A 114 -14.55 19.59 -2.80
CA ARG A 114 -15.39 18.39 -2.60
C ARG A 114 -14.61 17.08 -2.52
N TYR A 115 -13.40 17.05 -3.06
CA TYR A 115 -12.62 15.82 -3.15
C TYR A 115 -11.11 16.10 -3.19
N VAL A 116 -10.35 15.07 -2.84
CA VAL A 116 -8.88 15.04 -2.78
C VAL A 116 -8.39 13.90 -3.64
N ALA A 117 -7.31 14.11 -4.38
CA ALA A 117 -6.60 13.07 -5.10
C ALA A 117 -5.40 12.59 -4.29
N LEU A 118 -5.12 11.29 -4.34
CA LEU A 118 -3.85 10.67 -3.99
C LEU A 118 -3.34 9.92 -5.21
N VAL A 119 -2.13 10.25 -5.65
CA VAL A 119 -1.40 9.47 -6.65
C VAL A 119 -0.12 8.94 -6.01
N THR A 120 -0.04 7.63 -5.82
CA THR A 120 1.14 6.95 -5.33
C THR A 120 1.99 6.50 -6.51
N LYS A 121 3.26 6.91 -6.53
CA LYS A 121 4.26 6.47 -7.51
C LYS A 121 5.39 5.75 -6.79
N MET A 122 5.50 4.46 -7.03
CA MET A 122 6.61 3.64 -6.56
C MET A 122 7.78 3.74 -7.54
N PHE A 123 9.01 3.81 -7.02
CA PHE A 123 10.22 3.86 -7.86
C PHE A 123 10.48 2.51 -8.53
N GLU A 124 11.17 2.54 -9.68
CA GLU A 124 11.49 1.34 -10.44
C GLU A 124 12.39 0.37 -9.64
N GLY A 125 12.21 -0.94 -9.85
CA GLY A 125 12.94 -1.99 -9.12
C GLY A 125 12.26 -2.47 -7.83
N GLU A 126 11.20 -1.78 -7.37
CA GLU A 126 10.41 -2.24 -6.24
C GLU A 126 9.39 -3.32 -6.66
N PRO A 127 9.08 -4.33 -5.81
CA PRO A 127 8.18 -5.44 -6.13
C PRO A 127 6.77 -5.01 -6.56
N THR A 128 6.40 -3.77 -6.22
CA THR A 128 5.13 -3.12 -6.48
C THR A 128 5.34 -1.81 -7.25
N SER A 129 6.13 -1.81 -8.32
CA SER A 129 6.34 -0.65 -9.23
C SER A 129 5.05 -0.29 -10.00
N ARG A 130 3.98 0.05 -9.28
CA ARG A 130 2.67 0.44 -9.81
C ARG A 130 2.36 1.86 -9.38
N GLN A 131 1.82 2.63 -10.31
CA GLN A 131 1.14 3.87 -9.99
C GLN A 131 -0.26 3.53 -9.47
N GLY A 132 -0.58 4.01 -8.28
CA GLY A 132 -1.91 3.89 -7.69
C GLY A 132 -2.58 5.26 -7.63
N GLU A 133 -3.83 5.35 -8.05
CA GLU A 133 -4.58 6.60 -8.10
C GLU A 133 -5.87 6.42 -7.33
N THR A 134 -6.19 7.38 -6.48
CA THR A 134 -7.40 7.36 -5.66
C THR A 134 -7.99 8.75 -5.51
N VAL A 135 -9.30 8.86 -5.65
CA VAL A 135 -10.08 10.08 -5.36
C VAL A 135 -10.91 9.84 -4.10
N TYR A 136 -10.82 10.77 -3.15
CA TYR A 136 -11.48 10.76 -1.86
C TYR A 136 -12.54 11.86 -1.78
N THR A 137 -13.70 11.53 -1.22
CA THR A 137 -14.63 12.50 -0.66
C THR A 137 -14.93 12.13 0.79
N PHE A 138 -14.75 13.09 1.69
CA PHE A 138 -15.02 12.92 3.12
C PHE A 138 -16.47 13.29 3.39
N ILE A 139 -17.25 12.34 3.89
CA ILE A 139 -18.66 12.57 4.24
C ILE A 139 -18.73 13.18 5.64
N ASP A 140 -17.98 12.60 6.57
CA ASP A 140 -17.78 13.09 7.92
C ASP A 140 -16.41 12.61 8.45
N LYS A 141 -16.15 12.81 9.75
CA LYS A 141 -14.90 12.42 10.42
C LYS A 141 -14.64 10.90 10.44
N GLU A 142 -15.65 10.07 10.22
CA GLU A 142 -15.61 8.62 10.29
C GLU A 142 -15.79 8.00 8.90
N LYS A 143 -16.58 8.63 8.03
CA LYS A 143 -16.99 8.08 6.73
C LYS A 143 -16.28 8.74 5.54
N THR A 144 -15.77 7.92 4.62
CA THR A 144 -15.08 8.38 3.41
C THR A 144 -15.50 7.56 2.18
N ILE A 145 -15.74 8.22 1.05
CA ILE A 145 -15.96 7.57 -0.24
C ILE A 145 -14.65 7.62 -1.02
N MET A 146 -14.25 6.47 -1.56
CA MET A 146 -13.01 6.32 -2.30
C MET A 146 -13.28 5.69 -3.66
N THR A 147 -12.62 6.19 -4.70
CA THR A 147 -12.62 5.59 -6.03
C THR A 147 -11.20 5.44 -6.49
N SER A 148 -10.76 4.22 -6.80
CA SER A 148 -9.35 3.92 -7.04
C SER A 148 -9.15 3.00 -8.24
N ASN A 149 -8.02 3.13 -8.94
CA ASN A 149 -7.57 2.11 -9.90
C ASN A 149 -6.83 0.95 -9.21
N MET A 150 -6.55 1.09 -7.91
CA MET A 150 -6.00 0.02 -7.10
C MET A 150 -7.14 -0.85 -6.58
N GLY A 151 -6.86 -2.15 -6.47
CA GLY A 151 -7.76 -3.09 -5.80
C GLY A 151 -8.01 -2.66 -4.35
N PRO A 152 -9.13 -3.07 -3.74
CA PRO A 152 -9.33 -2.88 -2.31
C PRO A 152 -8.14 -3.47 -1.55
N GLY A 153 -7.40 -2.61 -0.87
CA GLY A 153 -6.24 -2.98 -0.06
C GLY A 153 -6.61 -3.86 1.14
N PHE A 154 -5.79 -3.78 2.18
CA PHE A 154 -6.05 -4.39 3.47
C PHE A 154 -7.37 -3.85 4.06
N ALA A 155 -8.17 -4.76 4.62
CA ALA A 155 -9.61 -4.67 4.90
C ALA A 155 -10.27 -3.29 4.91
N ASP A 156 -11.35 -3.24 4.12
CA ASP A 156 -12.50 -2.35 4.23
C ASP A 156 -12.67 -1.83 5.66
N SER A 157 -12.35 -0.56 5.88
CA SER A 157 -13.08 0.17 6.90
C SER A 157 -14.54 0.11 6.48
N PRO A 158 -15.49 -0.48 7.23
CA PRO A 158 -16.89 -0.40 6.84
C PRO A 158 -17.37 1.05 6.69
N GLU A 159 -16.66 1.99 7.30
CA GLU A 159 -16.86 3.43 7.16
C GLU A 159 -16.20 4.02 5.90
N ASN A 160 -15.27 3.32 5.26
CA ASN A 160 -14.68 3.71 3.97
C ASN A 160 -15.30 2.90 2.82
N GLU A 161 -16.09 3.57 1.99
CA GLU A 161 -16.68 2.94 0.82
C GLU A 161 -15.73 3.07 -0.38
N LEU A 162 -14.98 2.01 -0.66
CA LEU A 162 -14.03 1.95 -1.77
C LEU A 162 -14.62 1.21 -2.98
N THR A 163 -14.70 1.91 -4.12
CA THR A 163 -14.97 1.32 -5.42
C THR A 163 -13.69 1.25 -6.24
N SER A 164 -13.34 0.05 -6.70
CA SER A 164 -12.13 -0.18 -7.49
C SER A 164 -12.46 -0.34 -8.97
N TYR A 165 -11.75 0.40 -9.82
CA TYR A 165 -11.78 0.29 -11.29
C TYR A 165 -10.36 0.02 -11.80
N PRO A 166 -9.88 -1.23 -11.72
CA PRO A 166 -8.57 -1.59 -12.23
C PRO A 166 -8.38 -1.13 -13.68
N GLU A 167 -7.16 -0.71 -14.03
CA GLU A 167 -6.78 -0.27 -15.39
C GLU A 167 -7.46 1.03 -15.87
N SER A 168 -8.21 1.72 -15.00
CA SER A 168 -8.74 3.04 -15.32
C SER A 168 -7.68 4.13 -15.18
N THR A 169 -7.71 5.10 -16.09
CA THR A 169 -6.94 6.34 -15.96
C THR A 169 -7.57 7.23 -14.90
N PHE A 170 -6.80 8.20 -14.39
CA PHE A 170 -7.27 9.15 -13.40
C PHE A 170 -8.55 9.88 -13.82
N GLU A 171 -8.66 10.28 -15.09
CA GLU A 171 -9.82 11.01 -15.61
C GLU A 171 -11.09 10.16 -15.53
N LYS A 172 -10.99 8.88 -15.91
CA LYS A 172 -12.11 7.93 -15.78
C LYS A 172 -12.45 7.66 -14.31
N LEU A 173 -11.45 7.57 -13.44
CA LEU A 173 -11.69 7.45 -12.00
C LEU A 173 -12.47 8.66 -11.47
N LEU A 174 -12.07 9.87 -11.86
CA LEU A 174 -12.74 11.10 -11.47
C LEU A 174 -14.19 11.13 -11.97
N GLU A 175 -14.43 10.76 -13.23
CA GLU A 175 -15.79 10.64 -13.77
C GLU A 175 -16.65 9.64 -12.97
N HIS A 176 -16.13 8.44 -12.69
CA HIS A 176 -16.83 7.45 -11.87
C HIS A 176 -17.10 7.95 -10.45
N HIS A 177 -16.14 8.66 -9.87
CA HIS A 177 -16.29 9.25 -8.54
C HIS A 177 -17.40 10.30 -8.53
N LEU A 178 -17.40 11.23 -9.48
CA LEU A 178 -18.41 12.28 -9.61
C LEU A 178 -19.81 11.70 -9.84
N GLN A 179 -19.94 10.67 -10.70
CA GLN A 179 -21.22 9.97 -10.88
C GLN A 179 -21.71 9.32 -9.59
N THR A 180 -20.80 8.76 -8.79
CA THR A 180 -21.14 8.17 -7.49
C THR A 180 -21.65 9.25 -6.53
N LEU A 181 -20.95 10.38 -6.41
CA LEU A 181 -21.38 11.49 -5.55
C LEU A 181 -22.74 12.06 -5.97
N ALA A 182 -22.97 12.22 -7.27
CA ALA A 182 -24.23 12.74 -7.81
C ALA A 182 -25.43 11.82 -7.49
N ARG A 183 -25.24 10.49 -7.50
CA ARG A 183 -26.30 9.52 -7.20
C ARG A 183 -26.65 9.47 -5.71
N ARG A 184 -25.68 9.69 -4.83
CA ARG A 184 -25.87 9.55 -3.38
C ARG A 184 -26.58 10.76 -2.78
N GLY A 185 -26.26 11.97 -3.26
CA GLY A 185 -26.82 13.20 -2.70
C GLY A 185 -26.36 13.51 -1.28
N ASP A 186 -25.29 12.85 -0.80
CA ASP A 186 -24.73 13.04 0.53
C ASP A 186 -24.12 14.46 0.70
N SER A 187 -24.22 15.01 1.91
CA SER A 187 -23.40 16.16 2.32
C SER A 187 -21.95 15.72 2.55
N PHE A 188 -21.00 16.59 2.26
CA PHE A 188 -19.57 16.31 2.40
C PHE A 188 -18.86 17.43 3.17
N ILE A 189 -17.74 17.10 3.79
CA ILE A 189 -16.81 18.08 4.37
C ILE A 189 -16.19 18.87 3.21
N SER A 190 -16.31 20.20 3.27
CA SER A 190 -15.68 21.09 2.29
C SER A 190 -14.25 21.39 2.69
N ILE A 191 -13.32 21.25 1.75
CA ILE A 191 -11.89 21.46 1.94
C ILE A 191 -11.45 22.71 1.17
N HIS A 192 -11.29 23.82 1.88
CA HIS A 192 -10.98 25.13 1.34
C HIS A 192 -9.49 25.41 1.24
N HIS A 193 -8.68 24.78 2.07
CA HIS A 193 -7.22 24.97 2.09
C HIS A 193 -6.45 23.70 2.44
N GLN A 194 -5.14 23.78 2.27
CA GLN A 194 -4.21 22.66 2.45
C GLN A 194 -4.26 22.03 3.84
N ASP A 195 -4.35 22.82 4.92
CA ASP A 195 -4.42 22.26 6.29
C ASP A 195 -5.68 21.43 6.56
N GLU A 196 -6.83 21.81 5.99
CA GLU A 196 -8.05 21.01 6.08
C GLU A 196 -7.90 19.68 5.34
N MET A 197 -7.24 19.69 4.17
CA MET A 197 -6.92 18.47 3.42
C MET A 197 -6.04 17.54 4.27
N LEU A 198 -4.95 18.06 4.84
CA LEU A 198 -4.05 17.30 5.69
C LEU A 198 -4.76 16.72 6.92
N THR A 199 -5.65 17.50 7.54
CA THR A 199 -6.45 17.04 8.69
C THR A 199 -7.37 15.87 8.31
N CYS A 200 -8.05 15.97 7.16
CA CYS A 200 -8.94 14.90 6.69
C CYS A 200 -8.16 13.62 6.33
N ILE A 201 -7.03 13.76 5.64
CA ILE A 201 -6.17 12.64 5.26
C ILE A 201 -5.50 12.01 6.50
N GLN A 202 -5.04 12.82 7.46
CA GLN A 202 -4.53 12.32 8.74
C GLN A 202 -5.59 11.48 9.45
N GLY A 203 -6.81 11.99 9.59
CA GLY A 203 -7.90 11.25 10.23
C GLY A 203 -8.20 9.92 9.53
N LEU A 204 -8.12 9.88 8.20
CA LEU A 204 -8.25 8.63 7.43
C LEU A 204 -7.12 7.63 7.76
N TYR A 205 -5.87 8.09 7.80
CA TYR A 205 -4.73 7.25 8.16
C TYR A 205 -4.79 6.78 9.62
N ASP A 206 -5.16 7.64 10.56
CA ASP A 206 -5.30 7.29 11.97
C ASP A 206 -6.33 6.17 12.17
N ARG A 207 -7.49 6.25 11.49
CA ARG A 207 -8.49 5.18 11.52
C ARG A 207 -7.95 3.88 10.94
N PHE A 208 -7.19 3.95 9.84
CA PHE A 208 -6.55 2.79 9.24
C PHE A 208 -5.54 2.14 10.20
N VAL A 209 -4.62 2.92 10.76
CA VAL A 209 -3.58 2.46 11.70
C VAL A 209 -4.22 1.87 12.95
N ALA A 210 -5.17 2.57 13.57
CA ALA A 210 -5.87 2.10 14.75
C ALA A 210 -6.54 0.73 14.51
N ARG A 211 -7.14 0.52 13.34
CA ARG A 211 -7.71 -0.79 12.97
C ARG A 211 -6.62 -1.85 12.78
N MET A 212 -5.54 -1.52 12.09
CA MET A 212 -4.45 -2.48 11.88
C MET A 212 -3.79 -2.90 13.20
N VAL A 213 -3.68 -1.97 14.16
CA VAL A 213 -3.25 -2.26 15.54
C VAL A 213 -4.27 -3.15 16.26
N GLN A 214 -5.56 -2.83 16.19
CA GLN A 214 -6.62 -3.63 16.82
C GLN A 214 -6.64 -5.08 16.30
N ARG A 215 -6.31 -5.28 15.02
CA ARG A 215 -6.21 -6.61 14.38
C ARG A 215 -4.92 -7.35 14.71
N GLY A 216 -3.96 -6.71 15.39
CA GLY A 216 -2.63 -7.23 15.63
C GLY A 216 -1.74 -7.28 14.39
N TYR A 217 -2.17 -6.69 13.26
CA TYR A 217 -1.35 -6.58 12.06
C TYR A 217 -0.20 -5.58 12.27
N PHE A 218 -0.49 -4.46 12.95
CA PHE A 218 0.54 -3.53 13.39
C PHE A 218 0.81 -3.71 14.88
N VAL A 219 2.06 -3.97 15.23
CA VAL A 219 2.52 -4.01 16.62
C VAL A 219 3.51 -2.88 16.82
N LYS A 220 3.21 -1.96 17.75
CA LYS A 220 4.06 -0.79 18.00
C LYS A 220 5.42 -1.24 18.52
N VAL A 221 6.48 -0.69 17.94
CA VAL A 221 7.86 -0.91 18.37
C VAL A 221 8.39 0.38 18.96
N GLU A 222 8.93 0.30 20.18
CA GLU A 222 9.76 1.38 20.73
C GLU A 222 11.16 1.24 20.13
N PRO A 223 11.72 2.27 19.48
CA PRO A 223 13.06 2.17 18.96
C PRO A 223 14.04 2.07 20.14
N GLU A 224 14.87 1.02 20.16
CA GLU A 224 16.10 1.06 20.96
C GLU A 224 16.95 2.24 20.46
N GLU A 225 17.45 3.08 21.37
CA GLU A 225 18.29 4.24 21.01
C GLU A 225 19.53 3.75 20.23
N GLY A 226 19.60 4.08 18.93
CA GLY A 226 20.66 3.70 18.01
C GLY A 226 21.08 4.88 17.12
N LEU A 227 22.39 4.93 16.84
CA LEU A 227 23.22 6.07 16.43
C LEU A 227 22.85 6.78 15.11
N GLU A 228 23.37 8.00 14.98
CA GLU A 228 23.29 8.90 13.83
C GLU A 228 23.34 8.20 12.45
N LEU A 229 22.45 8.66 11.56
CA LEU A 229 22.28 8.18 10.19
C LEU A 229 23.62 8.21 9.42
N PRO A 230 24.00 7.14 8.69
CA PRO A 230 25.06 7.24 7.71
C PRO A 230 24.60 8.12 6.52
N PRO A 231 25.53 8.81 5.83
CA PRO A 231 25.22 9.69 4.73
C PRO A 231 24.53 8.93 3.58
N ILE A 232 23.67 9.66 2.86
CA ILE A 232 22.95 9.20 1.67
C ILE A 232 23.95 8.54 0.71
N ILE A 233 23.78 7.23 0.48
CA ILE A 233 24.52 6.49 -0.53
C ILE A 233 23.71 6.63 -1.84
N ASP A 234 24.28 7.37 -2.79
CA ASP A 234 23.88 7.32 -4.19
C ASP A 234 24.07 5.90 -4.71
N TYR A 235 23.00 5.26 -5.18
CA TYR A 235 23.11 3.98 -5.88
C TYR A 235 22.98 4.20 -7.37
N GLU A 236 24.14 4.32 -8.03
CA GLU A 236 24.30 3.76 -9.36
C GLU A 236 23.86 2.28 -9.32
N ASN A 237 22.88 1.95 -10.17
CA ASN A 237 22.64 0.65 -10.78
C ASN A 237 23.20 -0.59 -10.03
N GLN A 238 22.40 -1.17 -9.15
CA GLN A 238 22.54 -2.58 -8.75
C GLN A 238 21.23 -3.34 -8.94
N ALA A 239 20.81 -3.45 -10.20
CA ALA A 239 20.03 -4.60 -10.65
C ALA A 239 20.94 -5.84 -10.62
N THR A 240 21.22 -6.38 -9.44
CA THR A 240 21.66 -7.75 -9.18
C THR A 240 21.77 -7.91 -7.67
N VAL A 241 21.31 -9.06 -7.16
CA VAL A 241 21.37 -9.47 -5.73
C VAL A 241 20.17 -9.06 -4.86
N GLU A 242 18.98 -9.61 -5.11
CA GLU A 242 18.19 -10.23 -4.02
C GLU A 242 17.15 -11.25 -4.54
N ASP A 243 17.54 -12.08 -5.52
CA ASP A 243 16.76 -13.26 -5.93
C ASP A 243 17.20 -14.55 -5.20
N ARG A 244 17.75 -14.41 -3.99
CA ARG A 244 18.23 -15.53 -3.18
C ARG A 244 17.98 -15.32 -1.69
N ARG A 245 16.83 -15.82 -1.22
CA ARG A 245 16.74 -16.89 -0.18
C ARG A 245 15.27 -17.09 0.22
N LEU A 246 14.51 -17.79 -0.63
CA LEU A 246 13.61 -18.80 -0.06
C LEU A 246 14.52 -19.77 0.69
N SER A 247 14.42 -19.81 2.02
CA SER A 247 15.28 -20.67 2.84
C SER A 247 15.23 -22.10 2.29
N LEU A 248 16.35 -22.83 2.41
CA LEU A 248 16.46 -24.21 1.94
C LEU A 248 15.27 -25.07 2.42
N SER A 249 14.78 -24.76 3.63
CA SER A 249 13.59 -25.31 4.26
C SER A 249 12.31 -25.07 3.45
N VAL A 250 12.08 -23.86 2.94
CA VAL A 250 10.89 -23.56 2.12
C VAL A 250 10.96 -24.30 0.79
N ARG A 251 12.14 -24.37 0.15
CA ARG A 251 12.32 -25.16 -1.08
C ARG A 251 12.08 -26.65 -0.85
N LEU A 252 12.55 -27.19 0.27
CA LEU A 252 12.30 -28.58 0.66
C LEU A 252 10.82 -28.83 0.97
N ILE A 253 10.13 -27.90 1.64
CA ILE A 253 8.69 -27.99 1.88
C ILE A 253 7.92 -27.99 0.56
N PHE A 254 8.29 -27.14 -0.41
CA PHE A 254 7.69 -27.17 -1.75
C PHE A 254 7.90 -28.51 -2.46
N ILE A 255 9.12 -29.07 -2.39
CA ILE A 255 9.43 -30.38 -2.97
C ILE A 255 8.60 -31.48 -2.29
N PHE A 256 8.56 -31.52 -0.95
CA PHE A 256 7.79 -32.51 -0.20
C PHE A 256 6.28 -32.38 -0.43
N PHE A 257 5.75 -31.16 -0.49
CA PHE A 257 4.35 -30.92 -0.77
C PHE A 257 3.99 -31.34 -2.21
N PHE A 258 4.86 -31.04 -3.19
CA PHE A 258 4.68 -31.46 -4.57
C PHE A 258 4.71 -32.98 -4.70
N PHE A 259 5.64 -33.66 -4.02
CA PHE A 259 5.67 -35.12 -3.95
C PHE A 259 4.43 -35.69 -3.25
N ALA A 260 3.98 -35.10 -2.14
CA ALA A 260 2.79 -35.57 -1.44
C ALA A 260 1.52 -35.43 -2.29
N VAL A 261 1.36 -34.32 -3.02
CA VAL A 261 0.22 -34.09 -3.92
C VAL A 261 0.27 -35.03 -5.13
N ILE A 262 1.45 -35.24 -5.73
CA ILE A 262 1.62 -36.20 -6.83
C ILE A 262 1.35 -37.63 -6.35
N SER A 263 1.90 -38.03 -5.21
CA SER A 263 1.65 -39.34 -4.61
C SER A 263 0.16 -39.53 -4.29
N PHE A 264 -0.52 -38.51 -3.76
CA PHE A 264 -1.96 -38.57 -3.51
C PHE A 264 -2.79 -38.66 -4.80
N LEU A 265 -2.41 -37.95 -5.87
CA LEU A 265 -3.09 -38.02 -7.17
C LEU A 265 -2.86 -39.37 -7.87
N ILE A 266 -1.65 -39.92 -7.79
CA ILE A 266 -1.31 -41.26 -8.30
C ILE A 266 -2.07 -42.33 -7.50
N LEU A 267 -2.11 -42.22 -6.18
CA LEU A 267 -2.83 -43.15 -5.31
C LEU A 267 -4.35 -43.06 -5.52
N LYS A 268 -4.90 -41.85 -5.70
CA LYS A 268 -6.31 -41.65 -6.06
C LYS A 268 -6.63 -42.29 -7.42
N LYS A 269 -5.75 -42.15 -8.42
CA LYS A 269 -5.94 -42.77 -9.74
C LYS A 269 -5.76 -44.30 -9.72
N ALA A 270 -4.94 -44.82 -8.80
CA ALA A 270 -4.71 -46.25 -8.61
C ALA A 270 -5.82 -46.94 -7.79
N ILE A 271 -6.47 -46.21 -6.88
CA ILE A 271 -7.59 -46.73 -6.08
C ILE A 271 -8.95 -46.47 -6.78
N TRP A 272 -9.05 -45.41 -7.62
CA TRP A 272 -10.30 -44.95 -8.24
C TRP A 272 -10.15 -44.61 -9.73
N GLY A 273 -9.66 -45.53 -10.56
CA GLY A 273 -9.67 -45.29 -12.01
C GLY A 273 -9.96 -46.54 -12.82
N PRO A 274 -10.75 -46.43 -13.92
CA PRO A 274 -11.94 -45.58 -14.08
C PRO A 274 -13.05 -45.90 -13.06
#